data_AF-A0A383DF72-F1
#
_entry.id   AF-A0A383DF72-F1
#
_cell.length_a   1.000
_cell.length_b   1.000
_cell.length_c   1.000
_cell.angle_alpha   90.00
_cell.angle_beta   90.00
_cell.angle_gamma   90.00
#
_symmetry.space_group_name_H-M   'P 1'
#
loop_
_entity.id
_entity.type
_entity.pdbx_description
1 polymer ?
#
loop_
_entity_poly.entity_id
_entity_poly.type
_entity_poly.pdbx_seq_one_letter_code
_entity_poly.pdbx_strand_id
1 'polypeptide(L)'
;VMSDGGCNAPGDVSKAFAAGADFVMLGGMFAGHDESGGELITNEEGKQYKAFYGMSSAKAMETYFGEVAKHRAPEGKEVRVPYRGPVETTIQAILGGIRSACSYVGARRIKDLPKCTTFVRVTITTNEIYTSHERT
;
A
#
# COMPACT_ATOMS: atom_id res chain seq x y z
N VAL A 1 17.87 -4.91 2.64
CA VAL A 1 16.68 -5.71 2.29
C VAL A 1 15.52 -4.80 1.94
N MET A 2 14.73 -5.14 0.93
CA MET A 2 13.53 -4.39 0.54
C MET A 2 12.29 -5.21 0.82
N SER A 3 11.34 -4.65 1.57
CA SER A 3 10.00 -5.21 1.71
C SER A 3 9.15 -4.76 0.53
N ASP A 4 8.66 -5.71 -0.26
CA ASP A 4 7.87 -5.43 -1.46
C ASP A 4 6.45 -5.97 -1.31
N GLY A 5 5.46 -5.08 -1.43
CA GLY A 5 4.05 -5.42 -1.36
C GLY A 5 3.50 -5.64 0.06
N GLY A 6 2.18 -5.87 0.14
CA GLY A 6 1.46 -6.22 1.38
C GLY A 6 1.12 -5.06 2.33
N CYS A 7 1.66 -3.86 2.12
CA CYS A 7 1.33 -2.68 2.94
C CYS A 7 0.05 -1.98 2.43
N ASN A 8 -0.94 -1.79 3.30
CA ASN A 8 -2.18 -1.10 2.96
C ASN A 8 -2.41 0.17 3.79
N ALA A 9 -1.76 0.28 4.95
CA ALA A 9 -1.83 1.45 5.82
C ALA A 9 -0.42 1.91 6.27
N PRO A 10 -0.24 3.18 6.69
CA PRO A 10 1.03 3.67 7.24
C PRO A 10 1.64 2.78 8.32
N GLY A 11 0.81 2.17 9.16
CA GLY A 11 1.26 1.25 10.21
C GLY A 11 1.96 0.00 9.67
N ASP A 12 1.58 -0.50 8.48
CA ASP A 12 2.24 -1.66 7.88
C ASP A 12 3.63 -1.30 7.38
N VAL A 13 3.81 -0.08 6.86
CA VAL A 13 5.14 0.45 6.49
C VAL A 13 6.03 0.52 7.74
N SER A 14 5.50 1.02 8.86
CA SER A 14 6.23 1.03 10.13
C SER A 14 6.60 -0.37 10.61
N LYS A 15 5.68 -1.35 10.49
CA LYS A 15 5.96 -2.75 10.82
C LYS A 15 7.06 -3.35 9.92
N ALA A 16 7.07 -3.03 8.63
CA ALA A 16 8.11 -3.51 7.71
C ALA A 16 9.51 -3.01 8.14
N PHE A 17 9.64 -1.72 8.44
CA PHE A 17 10.89 -1.17 9.00
C PHE A 17 11.23 -1.81 10.35
N ALA A 18 10.27 -1.96 11.26
CA ALA A 18 10.49 -2.62 12.54
C ALA A 18 10.86 -4.11 12.41
N ALA A 19 10.44 -4.79 11.34
CA ALA A 19 10.85 -6.16 11.04
C ALA A 19 12.26 -6.25 10.42
N GLY A 20 12.91 -5.11 10.16
CA GLY A 20 14.29 -5.06 9.65
C GLY A 20 14.44 -4.72 8.17
N ALA A 21 13.38 -4.27 7.49
CA ALA A 21 13.51 -3.78 6.12
C ALA A 21 14.32 -2.46 6.08
N ASP A 22 15.21 -2.31 5.09
CA ASP A 22 15.92 -1.05 4.84
C ASP A 22 15.10 -0.11 3.94
N PHE A 23 14.27 -0.70 3.08
CA PHE A 23 13.40 -0.01 2.12
C PHE A 23 12.05 -0.72 2.04
N VAL A 24 11.00 0.04 1.70
CA VAL A 24 9.65 -0.48 1.48
C VAL A 24 9.16 -0.01 0.11
N MET A 25 8.81 -0.96 -0.76
CA MET A 25 8.19 -0.69 -2.05
C MET A 25 6.66 -0.76 -1.92
N LEU A 26 5.97 0.25 -2.44
CA LEU A 26 4.53 0.40 -2.36
C LEU A 26 3.94 0.56 -3.76
N GLY A 27 3.04 -0.33 -4.16
CA GLY A 27 2.27 -0.22 -5.40
C GLY A 27 0.85 0.28 -5.14
N GLY A 28 0.03 -0.56 -4.50
CA GLY A 28 -1.40 -0.28 -4.30
C GLY A 28 -1.70 1.00 -3.52
N MET A 29 -0.85 1.39 -2.57
CA MET A 29 -1.01 2.65 -1.84
C MET A 29 -0.83 3.88 -2.74
N PHE A 30 -0.06 3.77 -3.83
CA PHE A 30 0.21 4.87 -4.76
C PHE A 30 -0.65 4.84 -6.03
N ALA A 31 -1.31 3.72 -6.33
CA ALA A 31 -2.06 3.51 -7.56
C ALA A 31 -3.24 4.48 -7.79
N GLY A 32 -3.83 5.03 -6.72
CA GLY A 32 -5.03 5.87 -6.78
C GLY A 32 -4.79 7.38 -6.88
N HIS A 33 -3.54 7.84 -7.06
CA HIS A 33 -3.19 9.26 -7.01
C HIS A 33 -3.05 9.93 -8.37
N ASP A 34 -3.03 11.26 -8.41
CA ASP A 34 -2.87 12.04 -9.64
C ASP A 34 -1.61 11.66 -10.42
N GLU A 35 -0.52 11.44 -9.70
CA GLU A 35 0.81 11.12 -10.22
C GLU A 35 0.94 9.67 -10.67
N SER A 36 -0.04 8.81 -10.38
CA SER A 36 -0.02 7.43 -10.84
C SER A 36 -0.40 7.33 -12.32
N GLY A 37 0.04 6.26 -12.99
CA GLY A 37 -0.49 5.90 -14.29
C GLY A 37 -1.94 5.42 -14.21
N GLY A 38 -2.57 5.23 -15.38
CA GLY A 38 -3.92 4.68 -15.48
C GLY A 38 -5.01 5.75 -15.59
N GLU A 39 -6.07 5.40 -16.29
CA GLU A 39 -7.17 6.31 -16.59
C GLU A 39 -8.07 6.53 -15.38
N LEU A 40 -8.54 7.77 -15.23
CA LEU A 40 -9.55 8.14 -14.25
C LEU A 40 -10.94 7.79 -14.79
N ILE A 41 -11.65 6.94 -14.07
CA ILE A 41 -12.96 6.42 -14.43
C ILE A 41 -13.96 6.90 -13.37
N THR A 42 -15.01 7.59 -13.81
CA THR A 42 -16.14 7.97 -12.96
C THR A 42 -17.27 6.95 -13.15
N ASN A 43 -17.77 6.37 -12.06
CA ASN A 43 -18.92 5.46 -12.12
C ASN A 43 -20.26 6.24 -12.20
N GLU A 44 -21.35 5.52 -12.40
CA GLU A 44 -22.72 6.10 -12.47
C GLU A 44 -23.15 6.80 -11.17
N GLU A 45 -22.54 6.44 -10.03
CA GLU A 45 -22.76 7.06 -8.71
C GLU A 45 -21.89 8.31 -8.47
N GLY A 46 -21.08 8.74 -9.44
CA GLY A 46 -20.17 9.89 -9.32
C GLY A 46 -18.86 9.61 -8.55
N LYS A 47 -18.59 8.37 -8.13
CA LYS A 47 -17.33 7.97 -7.50
C LYS A 47 -16.25 7.80 -8.56
N GLN A 48 -15.07 8.32 -8.25
CA GLN A 48 -13.91 8.27 -9.13
C GLN A 48 -12.95 7.15 -8.73
N TYR A 49 -12.39 6.47 -9.73
CA TYR A 49 -11.45 5.38 -9.59
C TYR A 49 -10.32 5.52 -10.60
N LYS A 50 -9.11 5.04 -10.27
CA LYS A 50 -8.04 4.86 -11.25
C LYS A 50 -7.91 3.39 -11.65
N ALA A 51 -7.74 3.16 -12.94
CA ALA A 51 -7.44 1.83 -13.47
C ALA A 51 -6.02 1.41 -13.04
N PHE A 52 -5.92 0.29 -12.32
CA PHE A 52 -4.65 -0.27 -11.87
C PHE A 52 -4.57 -1.74 -12.25
N TYR A 53 -3.47 -2.17 -12.82
CA TYR A 53 -3.25 -3.56 -13.15
C TYR A 53 -1.86 -3.98 -12.71
N GLY A 54 -1.76 -5.18 -12.12
CA GLY A 54 -0.46 -5.74 -11.77
C GLY A 54 0.36 -6.04 -13.04
N MET A 55 1.69 -5.95 -12.94
CA MET A 55 2.60 -6.27 -14.06
C MET A 55 2.48 -7.72 -14.56
N SER A 56 1.91 -8.63 -13.75
CA SER A 56 1.58 -10.02 -14.14
C SER A 56 0.16 -10.17 -14.70
N SER A 57 -0.55 -9.07 -14.96
CA SER A 57 -1.88 -9.11 -15.59
C SER A 57 -1.78 -9.32 -17.10
N ALA A 58 -2.84 -9.87 -17.69
CA ALA A 58 -2.94 -10.04 -19.14
C ALA A 58 -2.70 -8.71 -19.88
N LYS A 59 -3.25 -7.61 -19.35
CA LYS A 59 -3.10 -6.25 -19.91
C LYS A 59 -1.66 -5.77 -19.89
N ALA A 60 -0.91 -6.03 -18.81
CA ALA A 60 0.52 -5.71 -18.76
C ALA A 60 1.34 -6.57 -19.73
N MET A 61 1.05 -7.87 -19.83
CA MET A 61 1.73 -8.77 -20.75
C MET A 61 1.53 -8.37 -22.21
N GLU A 62 0.30 -8.02 -22.58
CA GLU A 62 -0.03 -7.55 -23.92
C GLU A 62 0.61 -6.20 -24.23
N THR A 63 0.55 -5.23 -23.31
CA THR A 63 1.09 -3.88 -23.51
C THR A 63 2.61 -3.85 -23.62
N TYR A 64 3.32 -4.62 -22.80
CA TYR A 64 4.78 -4.56 -22.71
C TYR A 64 5.52 -5.68 -23.43
N PHE A 65 4.90 -6.83 -23.65
CA PHE A 65 5.54 -8.00 -24.25
C PHE A 65 4.90 -8.47 -25.57
N GLY A 66 3.80 -7.82 -26.01
CA GLY A 66 3.19 -8.04 -27.33
C GLY A 66 2.43 -9.36 -27.51
N GLU A 67 2.66 -10.36 -26.66
CA GLU A 67 1.89 -11.61 -26.61
C GLU A 67 1.71 -12.10 -25.17
N VAL A 68 0.53 -12.65 -24.87
CA VAL A 68 0.33 -13.46 -23.66
C VAL A 68 0.97 -14.82 -23.91
N ALA A 69 2.16 -15.02 -23.36
CA ALA A 69 2.87 -16.27 -23.45
C ALA A 69 1.97 -17.45 -23.02
N LYS A 70 1.66 -18.39 -23.92
CA LYS A 70 0.75 -19.54 -23.68
C LYS A 70 1.12 -20.42 -22.46
N HIS A 71 2.35 -20.30 -21.97
CA HIS A 71 2.87 -21.05 -20.83
C HIS A 71 2.86 -20.25 -19.51
N ARG A 72 2.43 -18.98 -19.49
CA ARG A 72 2.27 -18.17 -18.28
C ARG A 72 0.79 -17.95 -18.02
N ALA A 73 0.32 -18.43 -16.87
CA ALA A 73 -1.00 -18.05 -16.37
C ALA A 73 -0.97 -16.57 -15.97
N PRO A 74 -1.91 -15.73 -16.42
CA PRO A 74 -2.04 -14.37 -15.93
C PRO A 74 -2.46 -14.41 -14.44
N GLU A 75 -1.53 -14.13 -13.54
CA GLU A 75 -1.79 -14.10 -12.09
C GLU A 75 -2.30 -12.72 -11.64
N GLY A 76 -2.01 -11.66 -12.41
CA GLY A 76 -2.40 -10.29 -12.09
C GLY A 76 -3.85 -9.98 -12.48
N LYS A 77 -4.61 -9.39 -11.57
CA LYS A 77 -5.94 -8.85 -11.84
C LYS A 77 -5.86 -7.37 -12.25
N GLU A 78 -6.76 -6.95 -13.13
CA GLU A 78 -7.08 -5.54 -13.31
C GLU A 78 -8.07 -5.14 -12.20
N VAL A 79 -7.74 -4.08 -11.47
CA VAL A 79 -8.47 -3.62 -10.30
C VAL A 79 -8.71 -2.13 -10.43
N ARG A 80 -9.89 -1.68 -10.01
CA ARG A 80 -10.20 -0.25 -9.88
C ARG A 80 -9.86 0.19 -8.47
N VAL A 81 -8.92 1.10 -8.34
CA VAL A 81 -8.52 1.65 -7.03
C VAL A 81 -9.25 2.97 -6.84
N PRO A 82 -9.85 3.24 -5.65
CA PRO A 82 -10.48 4.53 -5.39
C PRO A 82 -9.51 5.69 -5.65
N TYR A 83 -10.00 6.74 -6.29
CA TYR A 83 -9.23 7.95 -6.50
C TYR A 83 -8.98 8.66 -5.17
N ARG A 84 -7.75 9.15 -4.97
CA ARG A 84 -7.27 9.71 -3.70
C ARG A 84 -6.67 11.12 -3.84
N GLY A 85 -6.69 11.72 -5.04
CA GLY A 85 -6.07 13.03 -5.29
C GLY A 85 -4.54 12.98 -5.25
N PRO A 86 -3.86 14.08 -4.87
CA PRO A 86 -2.40 14.17 -4.92
C PRO A 86 -1.70 13.20 -3.96
N VAL A 87 -0.60 12.58 -4.40
CA VAL A 87 0.17 11.59 -3.64
C VAL A 87 0.80 12.18 -2.38
N GLU A 88 1.08 13.48 -2.37
CA GLU A 88 1.70 14.19 -1.25
C GLU A 88 0.99 13.91 0.08
N THR A 89 -0.34 13.88 0.06
CA THR A 89 -1.17 13.60 1.24
C THR A 89 -0.87 12.22 1.85
N THR A 90 -0.73 11.21 1.00
CA THR A 90 -0.43 9.83 1.42
C THR A 90 1.02 9.70 1.87
N ILE A 91 1.96 10.40 1.22
CA ILE A 91 3.36 10.45 1.66
C ILE A 91 3.45 11.07 3.07
N GLN A 92 2.77 12.19 3.31
CA GLN A 92 2.76 12.81 4.64
C GLN A 92 2.15 11.90 5.70
N ALA A 93 1.07 11.17 5.36
CA ALA A 93 0.48 10.18 6.26
C ALA A 93 1.44 9.02 6.59
N ILE A 94 2.18 8.51 5.59
CA ILE A 94 3.21 7.47 5.79
C ILE A 94 4.33 7.99 6.69
N LEU A 95 4.89 9.17 6.37
CA LEU A 95 5.96 9.79 7.14
C LEU A 95 5.53 10.08 8.59
N GLY A 96 4.31 10.57 8.77
CA GLY A 96 3.70 10.78 10.08
C GLY A 96 3.56 9.47 10.86
N GLY A 97 3.03 8.42 10.23
CA GLY A 97 2.88 7.10 10.83
C GLY A 97 4.20 6.47 11.27
N ILE A 98 5.25 6.61 10.47
CA ILE A 98 6.60 6.14 10.81
C ILE A 98 7.18 6.92 12.00
N ARG A 99 7.06 8.26 11.98
CA ARG A 99 7.53 9.11 13.10
C ARG A 99 6.80 8.80 14.40
N SER A 100 5.48 8.62 14.35
CA SER A 100 4.69 8.21 15.52
C SER A 100 5.11 6.83 16.04
N ALA A 101 5.31 5.86 15.15
CA ALA A 101 5.79 4.53 15.54
C ALA A 101 7.17 4.59 16.22
N CYS A 102 8.11 5.38 15.68
CA CYS A 102 9.40 5.65 16.32
C CYS A 102 9.23 6.18 17.74
N SER A 103 8.34 7.16 17.95
CA SER A 103 8.05 7.71 19.28
C SER A 103 7.49 6.67 20.24
N TYR A 104 6.58 5.80 19.78
CA TYR A 104 5.98 4.77 20.64
C TYR A 104 6.99 3.73 21.15
N VAL A 105 7.98 3.37 20.33
CA VAL A 105 8.99 2.37 20.71
C VAL A 105 10.29 2.99 21.23
N GLY A 106 10.38 4.32 21.28
CA GLY A 106 11.59 5.04 21.73
C GLY A 106 12.75 5.01 20.72
N ALA A 107 12.48 4.80 19.44
CA ALA A 107 13.51 4.83 18.38
C ALA A 107 13.80 6.27 17.95
N ARG A 108 15.07 6.68 17.99
CA ARG A 108 15.49 8.03 17.55
C ARG A 108 15.66 8.15 16.05
N ARG A 109 15.98 7.04 15.38
CA ARG A 109 16.15 6.95 13.93
C ARG A 109 15.39 5.74 13.42
N ILE A 110 15.01 5.77 12.14
CA ILE A 110 14.35 4.64 11.49
C ILE A 110 15.18 3.34 11.58
N LYS A 111 16.52 3.44 11.57
CA LYS A 111 17.44 2.31 11.72
C LYS A 111 17.44 1.68 13.12
N ASP A 112 16.88 2.38 14.11
CA ASP A 112 16.79 1.89 15.48
C ASP A 112 15.48 1.10 15.70
N LEU A 113 14.45 1.28 14.84
CA LEU A 113 13.15 0.56 14.92
C LEU A 113 13.31 -0.95 15.09
N PRO A 114 14.16 -1.68 14.31
CA PRO A 114 14.28 -3.11 14.46
C PRO A 114 14.78 -3.57 15.83
N LYS A 115 15.55 -2.72 16.52
CA LYS A 115 16.11 -3.03 17.84
C LYS A 115 15.20 -2.62 18.98
N CYS A 116 14.39 -1.58 18.76
CA CYS A 116 13.47 -1.04 19.76
C CYS A 116 12.09 -1.71 19.76
N THR A 117 11.73 -2.41 18.68
CA THR A 117 10.37 -2.95 18.53
C THR A 117 10.25 -4.38 19.03
N THR A 118 9.21 -4.65 19.83
CA THR A 118 8.78 -6.00 20.20
C THR A 118 7.47 -6.32 19.50
N PHE A 119 7.45 -7.41 18.71
CA PHE A 119 6.23 -7.88 18.06
C PHE A 119 5.45 -8.82 18.97
N VAL A 120 4.13 -8.62 19.02
CA VAL A 120 3.18 -9.54 19.64
C VAL A 120 2.23 -10.05 18.56
N ARG A 121 2.08 -11.37 18.46
CA ARG A 121 1.13 -11.97 17.53
C ARG A 121 -0.29 -11.83 18.08
N VAL A 122 -1.18 -11.26 17.29
CA VAL A 122 -2.62 -11.20 17.58
C VAL A 122 -3.37 -12.29 16.80
N THR A 123 -4.49 -12.77 17.33
CA THR A 123 -5.34 -13.78 16.69
C THR A 123 -6.38 -13.18 15.75
N ILE A 124 -6.75 -11.91 15.96
CA ILE A 124 -7.72 -11.15 15.17
C ILE A 124 -7.11 -9.79 14.84
N THR A 125 -7.23 -9.35 13.58
CA THR A 125 -6.70 -8.08 13.10
C THR A 125 -7.71 -6.94 13.12
N THR A 126 -9.01 -7.25 13.14
CA THR A 126 -10.09 -6.25 13.17
C THR A 126 -10.35 -5.78 14.60
N ASN A 127 -10.30 -4.46 14.81
CA ASN A 127 -10.71 -3.84 16.06
C ASN A 127 -12.20 -3.48 15.98
N GLU A 128 -13.07 -4.39 16.44
CA GLU A 128 -14.52 -4.17 16.41
C GLU A 128 -15.03 -3.18 17.48
N ILE A 129 -14.20 -2.85 18.47
CA ILE A 129 -14.57 -2.06 19.64
C ILE A 129 -14.76 -0.59 19.28
N TYR A 130 -13.93 -0.06 18.37
CA TYR A 130 -13.96 1.37 18.02
C TYR A 130 -14.50 1.66 16.61
N THR A 131 -14.69 0.64 15.76
CA THR A 131 -15.23 0.81 14.40
C THR A 131 -16.64 1.40 14.32
N SER A 132 -17.42 1.36 15.42
CA SER A 132 -18.72 2.02 15.50
C SER A 132 -18.62 3.56 15.54
N HIS A 133 -17.46 4.11 15.90
CA HIS A 133 -17.23 5.56 16.05
C HIS A 133 -16.58 6.23 14.83
N GLU A 134 -16.16 5.47 13.82
CA GLU A 134 -15.51 6.01 12.60
C GLU A 134 -16.51 6.32 11.46
N ARG A 135 -17.81 6.05 11.66
CA ARG A 135 -18.88 6.25 10.65
C ARG A 135 -19.77 7.49 10.85
N THR A 136 -19.35 8.42 11.71
CA THR A 136 -20.02 9.72 11.91
C THR A 136 -19.27 10.85 11.22
#